data_AF-A0A2N2QBW3-F1
#
_entry.id   AF-A0A2N2QBW3-F1
#
_cell.length_a   1.000
_cell.length_b   1.000
_cell.length_c   1.000
_cell.angle_alpha   90.00
_cell.angle_beta   90.00
_cell.angle_gamma   90.00
#
_symmetry.space_group_name_H-M   'P 1'
#
loop_
_entity.id
_entity.type
_entity.pdbx_description
1 polymer ?
#
loop_
_entity_poly.entity_id
_entity_poly.type
_entity_poly.pdbx_seq_one_letter_code
_entity_poly.pdbx_strand_id
1 'polypeptide(L)' 'MKSSVLLKMANQIGAFFEAMPDQDEAAHQVAAHLTRYWAPQMRRDLIERLSCADDGEVKPIVLKAVQALTNLPRVES' A
#
# COMPACT_ATOMS: atom_id res chain seq x y z
N MET A 1 -3.71 -15.27 6.23
CA MET A 1 -4.11 -14.04 6.95
C MET A 1 -5.38 -13.51 6.30
N LYS A 2 -6.27 -12.81 7.03
CA LYS A 2 -7.50 -12.27 6.43
C LYS A 2 -7.18 -10.97 5.68
N SER A 3 -7.58 -10.85 4.42
CA SER A 3 -7.37 -9.68 3.56
C SER A 3 -7.89 -8.36 4.17
N SER A 4 -8.99 -8.40 4.92
CA SER A 4 -9.52 -7.25 5.67
C SER A 4 -8.54 -6.70 6.73
N VAL A 5 -7.69 -7.55 7.31
CA VAL A 5 -6.66 -7.12 8.28
C VAL A 5 -5.51 -6.42 7.56
N LEU A 6 -5.12 -6.90 6.37
CA LEU A 6 -4.10 -6.26 5.56
C LEU A 6 -4.55 -4.87 5.12
N LEU A 7 -5.80 -4.71 4.66
CA LEU A 7 -6.33 -3.41 4.30
C LEU A 7 -6.27 -2.41 5.47
N LYS A 8 -6.69 -2.85 6.68
CA LYS A 8 -6.59 -2.03 7.89
C LYS A 8 -5.16 -1.63 8.22
N MET A 9 -4.22 -2.57 8.15
CA MET A 9 -2.80 -2.27 8.40
C MET A 9 -2.23 -1.31 7.34
N ALA A 10 -2.55 -1.51 6.06
CA ALA A 10 -2.13 -0.62 4.99
C ALA A 10 -2.69 0.80 5.19
N ASN A 11 -3.96 0.92 5.59
CA ASN A 11 -4.57 2.20 5.93
C ASN A 11 -3.90 2.88 7.16
N GLN A 12 -3.51 2.10 8.17
CA GLN A 12 -2.78 2.63 9.33
C GLN A 12 -1.39 3.15 8.95
N ILE A 13 -0.66 2.39 8.13
CA ILE A 13 0.65 2.82 7.61
C ILE A 13 0.45 4.07 6.75
N GLY A 14 -0.53 4.07 5.85
CA GLY A 14 -0.88 5.22 5.02
C GLY A 14 -1.17 6.46 5.84
N ALA A 15 -1.96 6.35 6.91
CA ALA A 15 -2.28 7.47 7.79
C ALA A 15 -1.04 8.10 8.44
N PHE A 16 0.00 7.31 8.72
CA PHE A 16 1.26 7.82 9.28
C PHE A 16 2.01 8.71 8.27
N PHE A 17 2.05 8.29 6.99
CA PHE A 17 2.73 9.04 5.93
C PHE A 17 1.85 10.15 5.32
N GLU A 18 0.54 10.12 5.55
CA GLU A 18 -0.42 11.15 5.11
C GLU A 18 -0.10 12.54 5.67
N ALA A 19 0.58 12.60 6.82
CA ALA A 19 1.06 13.84 7.42
C ALA A 19 2.21 14.51 6.65
N MET A 20 2.79 13.85 5.63
CA MET A 20 3.84 14.44 4.81
C MET A 20 3.27 15.44 3.79
N PRO A 21 3.97 16.55 3.54
CA PRO A 21 3.51 17.58 2.60
C PRO A 21 3.48 17.06 1.16
N ASP A 22 4.40 16.17 0.82
CA ASP A 22 4.46 15.56 -0.51
C ASP A 22 3.73 14.22 -0.52
N GLN A 23 2.58 14.19 -1.18
CA GLN A 23 1.71 13.02 -1.24
C GLN A 23 2.24 11.93 -2.19
N ASP A 24 3.14 12.27 -3.10
CA ASP A 24 3.75 11.32 -4.04
C ASP A 24 4.88 10.56 -3.35
N GLU A 25 5.78 11.29 -2.68
CA GLU A 25 6.81 10.73 -1.80
C GLU A 25 6.17 9.91 -0.67
N ALA A 26 5.05 10.36 -0.11
CA ALA A 26 4.32 9.59 0.88
C ALA A 26 3.84 8.23 0.36
N ALA A 27 3.32 8.18 -0.86
CA ALA A 27 2.92 6.93 -1.49
C ALA A 27 4.14 6.02 -1.76
N HIS A 28 5.26 6.57 -2.23
CA HIS A 28 6.51 5.82 -2.43
C HIS A 28 7.05 5.23 -1.14
N GLN A 29 7.06 6.01 -0.06
CA GLN A 29 7.52 5.56 1.25
C GLN A 29 6.63 4.45 1.82
N VAL A 30 5.30 4.55 1.64
CA VAL A 30 4.37 3.47 2.00
C VAL A 30 4.66 2.21 1.17
N ALA A 31 4.84 2.33 -0.15
CA ALA A 31 5.13 1.20 -1.04
C ALA A 31 6.46 0.51 -0.68
N ALA A 32 7.50 1.28 -0.39
CA ALA A 32 8.80 0.79 0.05
C ALA A 32 8.70 0.08 1.41
N HIS A 33 7.94 0.66 2.35
CA HIS A 33 7.70 0.05 3.66
C HIS A 33 6.97 -1.29 3.52
N LEU A 34 5.88 -1.33 2.74
CA LEU A 34 5.15 -2.57 2.46
C LEU A 34 6.07 -3.62 1.81
N THR A 35 6.93 -3.22 0.86
CA THR A 35 7.86 -4.16 0.22
C THR A 35 8.93 -4.70 1.18
N ARG A 36 9.40 -3.88 2.12
CA ARG A 36 10.43 -4.27 3.09
C ARG A 36 9.90 -5.18 4.19
N TYR A 37 8.67 -4.95 4.65
CA TYR A 37 8.10 -5.67 5.79
C TYR A 37 7.10 -6.78 5.38
N TRP A 38 6.50 -6.72 4.19
CA TRP A 38 5.50 -7.69 3.74
C TRP A 38 6.02 -8.60 2.64
N ALA A 39 5.68 -9.88 2.77
CA ALA A 39 5.96 -10.85 1.72
C ALA A 39 5.22 -10.50 0.41
N PRO A 40 5.77 -10.88 -0.77
CA PRO A 40 5.12 -10.65 -2.06
C PRO A 40 3.71 -11.26 -2.17
N GLN A 41 3.42 -12.33 -1.42
CA GLN A 41 2.07 -12.91 -1.35
C GLN A 41 1.07 -11.97 -0.66
N MET A 42 1.48 -11.29 0.42
CA MET A 42 0.61 -10.35 1.17
C MET A 42 0.32 -9.10 0.35
N ARG A 43 1.29 -8.63 -0.44
CA ARG A 43 1.09 -7.53 -1.39
C ARG A 43 0.03 -7.86 -2.44
N ARG A 44 0.07 -9.08 -2.99
CA ARG A 44 -0.95 -9.56 -3.93
C ARG A 44 -2.34 -9.66 -3.29
N ASP A 45 -2.43 -10.19 -2.07
CA ASP A 45 -3.69 -10.29 -1.31
C ASP A 45 -4.29 -8.91 -1.02
N LEU A 46 -3.44 -7.92 -0.71
CA LEU A 46 -3.85 -6.51 -0.57
C LEU A 46 -4.38 -5.94 -1.89
N ILE A 47 -3.67 -6.15 -3.01
CA ILE A 47 -4.08 -5.67 -4.33
C ILE A 47 -5.44 -6.26 -4.72
N GLU A 48 -5.62 -7.56 -4.56
CA GLU A 48 -6.88 -8.24 -4.85
C GLU A 48 -8.01 -7.70 -3.97
N ARG A 49 -7.74 -7.47 -2.68
CA ARG A 49 -8.72 -6.85 -1.77
C ARG A 49 -9.09 -5.43 -2.18
N LEU A 50 -8.12 -4.65 -2.64
CA LEU A 50 -8.33 -3.28 -3.10
C LEU A 50 -9.19 -3.24 -4.37
N SER A 51 -9.05 -4.21 -5.27
CA SER A 51 -9.91 -4.34 -6.45
C SER A 51 -11.38 -4.62 -6.11
N CYS A 52 -11.65 -5.15 -4.92
CA CYS A 52 -13.01 -5.40 -4.41
C CYS A 52 -13.43 -4.45 -3.29
N ALA A 53 -12.63 -3.44 -2.93
CA ALA A 53 -12.95 -2.50 -1.86
C ALA A 53 -13.70 -1.28 -2.42
N ASP A 54 -14.77 -0.85 -1.75
CA ASP A 54 -15.46 0.40 -2.06
C ASP A 54 -14.60 1.64 -1.72
N ASP A 55 -14.85 2.75 -2.41
CA ASP A 55 -14.13 4.04 -2.32
C ASP A 55 -14.04 4.67 -0.92
N GLY A 56 -14.74 4.12 0.09
CA GLY A 56 -14.67 4.56 1.50
C GLY A 56 -13.83 3.68 2.42
N GLU A 57 -13.47 2.46 1.99
CA GLU A 57 -12.76 1.49 2.85
C GLU A 57 -11.24 1.59 2.73
N VAL A 58 -10.75 2.21 1.64
CA VAL A 58 -9.32 2.41 1.35
C VAL A 58 -8.95 3.90 1.37
N LYS A 59 -7.81 4.23 1.98
CA LYS A 59 -7.26 5.59 1.89
C LYS A 59 -6.62 5.87 0.53
N PRO A 60 -6.72 7.11 0.01
CA PRO A 60 -6.15 7.47 -1.29
C PRO A 60 -4.62 7.27 -1.37
N ILE A 61 -3.91 7.49 -0.26
CA ILE A 61 -2.46 7.23 -0.17
C ILE A 61 -2.12 5.74 -0.36
N VAL A 62 -2.98 4.82 0.06
CA VAL A 62 -2.78 3.37 -0.11
C VAL A 62 -2.99 2.98 -1.57
N LEU A 63 -3.98 3.56 -2.25
CA LEU A 63 -4.19 3.37 -3.68
C LEU A 63 -2.96 3.84 -4.49
N LYS A 64 -2.43 5.02 -4.18
CA LYS A 64 -1.21 5.53 -4.80
C LYS A 64 -0.01 4.63 -4.52
N ALA A 65 0.15 4.17 -3.29
CA ALA A 65 1.24 3.26 -2.92
C ALA A 65 1.16 1.93 -3.70
N VAL A 66 -0.03 1.41 -3.95
CA VAL A 66 -0.23 0.20 -4.75
C VAL A 66 0.09 0.44 -6.23
N GLN A 67 -0.28 1.59 -6.78
CA GLN A 67 0.17 2.00 -8.12
C GLN A 67 1.70 2.06 -8.20
N ALA A 68 2.35 2.65 -7.18
CA ALA A 68 3.80 2.70 -7.08
C ALA A 68 4.44 1.29 -6.95
N LEU A 69 3.82 0.35 -6.24
CA LEU A 69 4.28 -1.05 -6.16
C LEU A 69 4.30 -1.72 -7.53
N THR A 70 3.35 -1.37 -8.39
CA THR A 70 3.24 -1.92 -9.76
C THR A 70 4.24 -1.25 -10.70
N ASN A 71 4.62 -0.01 -10.41
CA ASN A 71 5.53 0.80 -11.21
C ASN A 71 6.99 0.75 -10.74
N LEU A 72 7.27 0.09 -9.61
CA LEU A 72 8.62 -0.03 -9.08
C LEU A 72 9.44 -0.92 -10.03
N PRO A 73 10.59 -0.47 -10.57
CA PRO A 73 11.48 -1.37 -11.28
C PRO A 73 11.89 -2.47 -10.30
N ARG A 74 11.71 -3.72 -10.71
CA ARG A 74 12.14 -4.90 -9.95
C ARG A 74 13.66 -4.89 -9.85
N VAL A 75 14.21 -4.07 -8.97
CA VAL A 75 15.62 -4.16 -8.57
C VAL A 75 15.67 -5.30 -7.55
N GLU A 76 15.70 -6.52 -8.07
CA GLU A 76 16.22 -7.66 -7.34
C GLU A 76 17.75 -7.55 -7.36
N SER A 77 18.36 -7.07 -6.27
CA SER A 77 19.75 -7.36 -5.86
C SER A 77 20.01 -6.81 -4.46
#